data_AF-A0A087M5B3-F1
#
_entry.id   AF-A0A087M5B3-F1
#
_cell.length_a   1.000
_cell.length_b   1.000
_cell.length_c   1.000
_cell.angle_alpha   90.00
_cell.angle_beta   90.00
_cell.angle_gamma   90.00
#
_symmetry.space_group_name_H-M   'P 1'
#
loop_
_entity.id
_entity.type
_entity.pdbx_description
1 polymer ?
#
loop_
_entity_poly.entity_id
_entity_poly.type
_entity_poly.pdbx_seq_one_letter_code
_entity_poly.pdbx_strand_id
1 'polypeptide(L)'
;MGPHRAAGLIVLLAFAQPALAQTSGWHFSPLPGEGDRAAMGCARDATPENFTCLAVRCEDDFTTGLHVHSSRFGGDAGTWDMTLDRENLSFAAETSDSPYGARIHEDADLLLDRLRHGTFVYLRHSGDENAPFAFIDLSGSMKTIAEALYWCAPRVLPAEQNAVSDVTTDPSQLEKNNEPSPSRPQ
;
A
#
# COMPACT_ATOMS: atom_id res chain seq x y z
N MET A 1 61.82 -28.83 28.88
CA MET A 1 60.45 -29.36 28.72
C MET A 1 59.50 -28.19 28.92
N GLY A 2 59.05 -27.55 27.84
CA GLY A 2 58.20 -26.34 27.89
C GLY A 2 56.73 -26.71 27.63
N PRO A 3 55.75 -26.18 28.40
CA PRO A 3 54.36 -26.61 28.29
C PRO A 3 53.49 -25.52 27.64
N HIS A 4 53.25 -25.57 26.34
CA HIS A 4 52.16 -24.80 25.69
C HIS A 4 51.68 -25.65 24.50
N ARG A 5 50.39 -25.81 24.18
CA ARG A 5 49.36 -24.80 24.03
C ARG A 5 47.96 -25.44 24.12
N ALA A 6 47.13 -24.96 25.03
CA ALA A 6 45.69 -25.03 24.86
C ALA A 6 45.32 -23.96 23.81
N ALA A 7 45.12 -24.38 22.57
CA ALA A 7 44.60 -23.51 21.51
C ALA A 7 43.07 -23.52 21.61
N GLY A 8 42.50 -22.41 22.08
CA GLY A 8 41.07 -22.23 22.26
C GLY A 8 40.29 -22.35 20.95
N LEU A 9 39.24 -23.15 20.99
CA LEU A 9 38.24 -23.25 19.93
C LEU A 9 37.30 -22.05 20.06
N ILE A 10 37.48 -21.03 19.23
CA ILE A 10 36.52 -19.92 19.11
C ILE A 10 35.36 -20.41 18.24
N VAL A 11 34.21 -20.64 18.88
CA VAL A 11 32.93 -20.89 18.20
C VAL A 11 32.47 -19.57 17.58
N LEU A 12 32.60 -19.43 16.26
CA LEU A 12 31.85 -18.42 15.50
C LEU A 12 30.39 -18.85 15.43
N LEU A 13 29.57 -18.40 16.38
CA LEU A 13 28.12 -18.36 16.19
C LEU A 13 27.81 -17.28 15.15
N ALA A 14 27.74 -17.68 13.88
CA ALA A 14 27.10 -16.88 12.86
C ALA A 14 25.63 -16.72 13.26
N PHE A 15 25.23 -15.53 13.68
CA PHE A 15 23.82 -15.15 13.75
C PHE A 15 23.28 -15.19 12.32
N ALA A 16 22.70 -16.33 11.93
CA ALA A 16 21.85 -16.40 10.75
C ALA A 16 20.64 -15.50 11.03
N GLN A 17 20.74 -14.22 10.62
CA GLN A 17 19.58 -13.37 10.54
C GLN A 17 18.60 -14.09 9.61
N PRO A 18 17.32 -14.26 9.99
CA PRO A 18 16.35 -14.78 9.05
C PRO A 18 16.43 -13.87 7.83
N ALA A 19 16.76 -14.45 6.67
CA ALA A 19 16.59 -13.75 5.41
C ALA A 19 15.12 -13.30 5.40
N LEU A 20 14.90 -11.99 5.45
CA LEU A 20 13.58 -11.40 5.33
C LEU A 20 13.14 -11.67 3.91
N ALA A 21 12.62 -12.88 3.71
CA ALA A 21 12.38 -13.41 2.39
C ALA A 21 11.25 -12.60 1.77
N GLN A 22 11.56 -11.95 0.65
CA GLN A 22 10.55 -11.44 -0.26
C GLN A 22 9.78 -12.65 -0.75
N THR A 23 8.61 -12.88 -0.15
CA THR A 23 7.71 -13.97 -0.52
C THR A 23 6.68 -13.46 -1.51
N SER A 24 6.30 -14.30 -2.47
CA SER A 24 5.27 -13.98 -3.44
C SER A 24 3.95 -13.55 -2.78
N GLY A 25 3.25 -12.60 -3.41
CA GLY A 25 1.91 -12.16 -2.99
C GLY A 25 1.94 -11.04 -1.95
N TRP A 26 0.76 -10.72 -1.41
CA TRP A 26 0.56 -9.59 -0.49
C TRP A 26 0.64 -10.01 0.97
N HIS A 27 1.49 -9.31 1.73
CA HIS A 27 1.65 -9.47 3.18
C HIS A 27 2.16 -8.17 3.81
N PHE A 28 2.24 -8.12 5.14
CA PHE A 28 2.93 -7.03 5.81
C PHE A 28 4.41 -7.01 5.44
N SER A 29 4.97 -5.82 5.28
CA SER A 29 6.36 -5.69 4.84
C SER A 29 7.30 -6.38 5.82
N PRO A 30 8.19 -7.26 5.33
CA PRO A 30 9.11 -7.99 6.20
C PRO A 30 10.30 -7.10 6.60
N LEU A 31 10.47 -5.91 6.00
CA LEU A 31 11.63 -5.06 6.23
C LEU A 31 11.67 -4.54 7.69
N PRO A 32 12.87 -4.40 8.28
CA PRO A 32 12.99 -3.97 9.67
C PRO A 32 12.37 -2.59 9.88
N GLY A 33 11.52 -2.45 10.91
CA GLY A 33 10.85 -1.19 11.24
C GLY A 33 9.55 -0.92 10.48
N GLU A 34 9.16 -1.78 9.52
CA GLU A 34 7.93 -1.61 8.75
C GLU A 34 6.72 -2.32 9.36
N GLY A 35 6.84 -3.56 9.83
CA GLY A 35 5.76 -4.24 10.55
C GLY A 35 4.37 -4.08 9.91
N ASP A 36 3.39 -3.63 10.71
CA ASP A 36 2.00 -3.44 10.32
C ASP A 36 1.68 -2.06 9.72
N ARG A 37 2.67 -1.19 9.49
CA ARG A 37 2.47 0.12 8.82
C ARG A 37 2.75 0.09 7.31
N ALA A 38 3.15 -1.06 6.76
CA ALA A 38 3.34 -1.22 5.33
C ALA A 38 2.90 -2.59 4.81
N ALA A 39 2.26 -2.57 3.65
CA ALA A 39 1.91 -3.74 2.87
C ALA A 39 2.90 -3.90 1.72
N MET A 40 3.34 -5.12 1.44
CA MET A 40 4.23 -5.45 0.33
C MET A 40 3.61 -6.56 -0.50
N GLY A 41 3.54 -6.34 -1.81
CA GLY A 41 3.16 -7.33 -2.82
C GLY A 41 4.36 -7.64 -3.71
N CYS A 42 4.84 -8.88 -3.69
CA CYS A 42 5.97 -9.31 -4.52
C CYS A 42 5.55 -10.21 -5.68
N ALA A 43 6.38 -10.22 -6.72
CA ALA A 43 6.19 -11.06 -7.90
C ALA A 43 6.00 -12.55 -7.54
N ARG A 44 5.21 -13.26 -8.34
CA ARG A 44 4.87 -14.68 -8.10
C ARG A 44 6.11 -15.58 -7.97
N ASP A 45 7.16 -15.26 -8.71
CA ASP A 45 8.42 -15.98 -8.77
C ASP A 45 9.52 -15.31 -7.93
N ALA A 46 9.16 -14.37 -7.04
CA ALA A 46 10.12 -13.70 -6.17
C ALA A 46 10.85 -14.68 -5.25
N THR A 47 12.17 -14.53 -5.20
CA THR A 47 13.08 -15.16 -4.23
C THR A 47 13.83 -14.06 -3.47
N PRO A 48 14.51 -14.39 -2.35
CA PRO A 48 15.33 -13.40 -1.64
C PRO A 48 16.44 -12.75 -2.50
N GLU A 49 16.94 -13.45 -3.52
CA GLU A 49 18.00 -12.99 -4.42
C GLU A 49 17.47 -12.29 -5.67
N ASN A 50 16.22 -12.59 -6.08
CA ASN A 50 15.61 -12.03 -7.27
C ASN A 50 14.13 -11.71 -7.02
N PHE A 51 13.81 -10.43 -6.89
CA PHE A 51 12.45 -9.98 -6.59
C PHE A 51 12.15 -8.64 -7.24
N THR A 52 10.86 -8.41 -7.47
CA THR A 52 10.29 -7.10 -7.77
C THR A 52 8.98 -7.01 -6.99
N CYS A 53 8.89 -5.99 -6.13
CA CYS A 53 7.78 -5.80 -5.23
C CYS A 53 7.28 -4.36 -5.30
N LEU A 54 5.99 -4.20 -5.03
CA LEU A 54 5.37 -2.92 -4.72
C LEU A 54 5.10 -2.87 -3.23
N ALA A 55 5.40 -1.75 -2.60
CA ALA A 55 5.10 -1.52 -1.19
C ALA A 55 4.20 -0.29 -1.04
N VAL A 56 3.16 -0.43 -0.22
CA VAL A 56 2.28 0.66 0.18
C VAL A 56 2.47 0.88 1.67
N ARG A 57 2.92 2.07 2.05
CA ARG A 57 3.35 2.39 3.41
C ARG A 57 2.62 3.62 3.96
N CYS A 58 2.35 3.58 5.25
CA CYS A 58 2.09 4.77 6.06
C CYS A 58 3.38 5.55 6.27
N GLU A 59 3.50 6.73 5.70
CA GLU A 59 4.67 7.58 5.93
C GLU A 59 4.65 8.21 7.33
N ASP A 60 5.78 8.77 7.76
CA ASP A 60 5.92 9.36 9.09
C ASP A 60 5.10 10.65 9.25
N ASP A 61 4.76 11.31 8.13
CA ASP A 61 3.86 12.46 8.06
C ASP A 61 2.38 12.06 7.89
N PHE A 62 2.06 10.78 8.07
CA PHE A 62 0.74 10.18 7.86
C PHE A 62 0.24 10.22 6.41
N THR A 63 1.08 10.58 5.44
CA THR A 63 0.71 10.40 4.02
C THR A 63 0.81 8.93 3.61
N THR A 64 0.16 8.58 2.50
CA THR A 64 0.35 7.26 1.88
C THR A 64 1.55 7.34 0.93
N GLY A 65 2.50 6.43 1.09
CA GLY A 65 3.62 6.24 0.19
C GLY A 65 3.46 4.98 -0.63
N LEU A 66 3.78 5.06 -1.92
CA LEU A 66 3.83 3.91 -2.82
C LEU A 66 5.25 3.79 -3.35
N HIS A 67 5.84 2.62 -3.17
CA HIS A 67 7.25 2.38 -3.42
C HIS A 67 7.45 1.14 -4.29
N VAL A 68 8.54 1.15 -5.05
CA VAL A 68 9.08 -0.03 -5.72
C VAL A 68 10.29 -0.51 -4.92
N HIS A 69 10.35 -1.83 -4.74
CA HIS A 69 11.45 -2.51 -4.05
C HIS A 69 11.88 -3.72 -4.89
N SER A 70 13.07 -3.68 -5.47
CA SER A 70 13.56 -4.77 -6.31
C SER A 70 15.03 -5.11 -6.08
N SER A 71 15.46 -6.26 -6.60
CA SER A 71 16.86 -6.68 -6.66
C SER A 71 17.59 -6.16 -7.90
N ARG A 72 17.00 -5.20 -8.63
CA ARG A 72 17.54 -4.66 -9.88
C ARG A 72 18.89 -3.97 -9.65
N PHE A 73 19.90 -4.36 -10.42
CA PHE A 73 21.26 -3.80 -10.30
C PHE A 73 21.33 -2.29 -10.56
N GLY A 74 20.51 -1.77 -11.47
CA GLY A 74 20.44 -0.34 -11.79
C GLY A 74 19.65 0.50 -10.79
N GLY A 75 19.16 -0.09 -9.69
CA GLY A 75 18.30 0.56 -8.70
C GLY A 75 16.84 0.68 -9.16
N ASP A 76 15.99 1.18 -8.27
CA ASP A 76 14.53 1.24 -8.47
C ASP A 76 14.02 2.58 -9.02
N ALA A 77 14.88 3.61 -9.07
CA ALA A 77 14.50 4.93 -9.59
C ALA A 77 14.47 4.94 -11.13
N GLY A 78 13.51 5.65 -11.69
CA GLY A 78 13.24 5.74 -13.13
C GLY A 78 11.79 5.41 -13.47
N THR A 79 11.51 5.19 -14.76
CA THR A 79 10.16 4.89 -15.23
C THR A 79 9.88 3.39 -15.17
N TRP A 80 8.74 3.04 -14.57
CA TRP A 80 8.20 1.68 -14.50
C TRP A 80 6.99 1.57 -15.40
N ASP A 81 7.07 0.68 -16.39
CA ASP A 81 5.95 0.33 -17.26
C ASP A 81 5.13 -0.75 -16.60
N MET A 82 3.83 -0.50 -16.46
CA MET A 82 2.89 -1.39 -15.77
C MET A 82 1.66 -1.66 -16.62
N THR A 83 1.22 -2.92 -16.63
CA THR A 83 -0.10 -3.30 -17.14
C THR A 83 -1.00 -3.66 -15.96
N LEU A 84 -1.99 -2.83 -15.69
CA LEU A 84 -2.99 -3.03 -14.63
C LEU A 84 -4.36 -3.24 -15.27
N ASP A 85 -4.99 -4.39 -15.01
CA ASP A 85 -6.31 -4.74 -15.53
C ASP A 85 -6.50 -4.54 -17.05
N ARG A 86 -5.44 -4.78 -17.84
CA ARG A 86 -5.35 -4.61 -19.31
C ARG A 86 -5.14 -3.17 -19.80
N GLU A 87 -4.83 -2.24 -18.91
CA GLU A 87 -4.40 -0.88 -19.27
C GLU A 87 -2.89 -0.73 -19.04
N ASN A 88 -2.20 -0.15 -20.03
CA ASN A 88 -0.77 0.14 -19.91
C ASN A 88 -0.59 1.56 -19.39
N LEU A 89 0.14 1.68 -18.29
CA LEU A 89 0.48 2.93 -17.62
C LEU A 89 1.98 2.94 -17.32
N SER A 90 2.56 4.13 -17.22
CA SER A 90 3.96 4.28 -16.84
C SER A 90 4.04 5.22 -15.64
N PHE A 91 4.78 4.83 -14.63
CA PHE A 91 4.94 5.60 -13.39
C PHE A 91 6.41 5.99 -13.20
N ALA A 92 6.68 7.25 -12.86
CA ALA A 92 8.01 7.69 -12.47
C ALA A 92 8.23 7.39 -10.99
N ALA A 93 9.34 6.72 -10.68
CA ALA A 93 9.80 6.46 -9.32
C ALA A 93 11.09 7.23 -9.05
N GLU A 94 11.17 7.92 -7.93
CA GLU A 94 12.34 8.68 -7.49
C GLU A 94 13.01 7.98 -6.31
N THR A 95 14.33 8.12 -6.16
CA THR A 95 15.03 7.56 -5.00
C THR A 95 14.43 8.11 -3.71
N SER A 96 14.24 7.22 -2.73
CA SER A 96 13.59 7.53 -1.45
C SER A 96 14.51 7.14 -0.30
N ASP A 97 14.41 7.86 0.83
CA ASP A 97 15.08 7.52 2.09
C ASP A 97 14.34 6.40 2.88
N SER A 98 13.19 5.93 2.36
CA SER A 98 12.49 4.76 2.87
C SER A 98 13.34 3.49 2.72
N PRO A 99 13.02 2.39 3.43
CA PRO A 99 13.75 1.13 3.24
C PRO A 99 13.44 0.45 1.89
N TYR A 100 12.63 1.09 1.04
CA TYR A 100 12.33 0.67 -0.32
C TYR A 100 13.18 1.48 -1.30
N GLY A 101 13.53 0.91 -2.46
CA GLY A 101 14.50 1.54 -3.35
C GLY A 101 14.04 2.86 -3.99
N ALA A 102 12.76 2.99 -4.33
CA ALA A 102 12.22 4.21 -4.94
C ALA A 102 10.74 4.43 -4.63
N ARG A 103 10.31 5.69 -4.62
CA ARG A 103 8.93 6.14 -4.36
C ARG A 103 8.28 6.68 -5.63
N ILE A 104 7.04 6.27 -5.90
CA ILE A 104 6.19 6.84 -6.94
C ILE A 104 5.43 8.02 -6.33
N HIS A 105 5.56 9.20 -6.94
CA HIS A 105 4.92 10.43 -6.47
C HIS A 105 3.71 10.80 -7.33
N GLU A 106 3.93 10.91 -8.65
CA GLU A 106 2.88 11.26 -9.59
C GLU A 106 1.93 10.07 -9.82
N ASP A 107 0.63 10.36 -9.86
CA ASP A 107 -0.44 9.37 -10.04
C ASP A 107 -0.40 8.18 -9.04
N ALA A 108 0.24 8.36 -7.88
CA ALA A 108 0.33 7.34 -6.84
C ALA A 108 -1.05 6.90 -6.32
N ASP A 109 -2.01 7.83 -6.25
CA ASP A 109 -3.39 7.54 -5.85
C ASP A 109 -4.12 6.65 -6.87
N LEU A 110 -3.87 6.88 -8.17
CA LEU A 110 -4.40 6.04 -9.24
C LEU A 110 -3.83 4.63 -9.12
N LEU A 111 -2.51 4.51 -8.95
CA LEU A 111 -1.87 3.20 -8.79
C LEU A 111 -2.39 2.50 -7.53
N LEU A 112 -2.51 3.21 -6.41
CA LEU A 112 -3.06 2.67 -5.16
C LEU A 112 -4.49 2.12 -5.34
N ASP A 113 -5.36 2.85 -6.05
CA ASP A 113 -6.71 2.40 -6.38
C ASP A 113 -6.68 1.09 -7.18
N ARG A 114 -5.85 1.02 -8.23
CA ARG A 114 -5.67 -0.20 -9.03
C ARG A 114 -5.10 -1.35 -8.22
N LEU A 115 -4.17 -1.10 -7.30
CA LEU A 115 -3.63 -2.15 -6.44
C LEU A 115 -4.68 -2.69 -5.47
N ARG A 116 -5.63 -1.88 -4.99
CA ARG A 116 -6.71 -2.32 -4.09
C ARG A 116 -7.82 -3.07 -4.79
N HIS A 117 -8.14 -2.69 -6.03
CA HIS A 117 -9.35 -3.17 -6.71
C HIS A 117 -9.07 -4.02 -7.95
N GLY A 118 -7.82 -4.05 -8.41
CA GLY A 118 -7.39 -4.83 -9.56
C GLY A 118 -7.16 -6.31 -9.25
N THR A 119 -6.80 -7.03 -10.30
CA THR A 119 -6.61 -8.49 -10.24
C THR A 119 -5.14 -8.92 -10.28
N PHE A 120 -4.34 -8.24 -11.10
CA PHE A 120 -2.91 -8.46 -11.23
C PHE A 120 -2.22 -7.21 -11.78
N VAL A 121 -0.91 -7.14 -11.61
CA VAL A 121 -0.06 -6.16 -12.30
C VAL A 121 1.12 -6.88 -12.95
N TYR A 122 1.37 -6.54 -14.22
CA TYR A 122 2.66 -6.80 -14.85
C TYR A 122 3.48 -5.53 -14.73
N LEU A 123 4.73 -5.60 -14.28
CA LEU A 123 5.60 -4.43 -14.18
C LEU A 123 7.02 -4.71 -14.62
N ARG A 124 7.67 -3.69 -15.18
CA ARG A 124 9.08 -3.73 -15.58
C ARG A 124 9.66 -2.33 -15.56
N HIS A 125 10.92 -2.22 -15.18
CA HIS A 125 11.64 -0.96 -15.34
C HIS A 125 11.95 -0.70 -16.83
N SER A 126 11.63 0.49 -17.33
CA SER A 126 11.79 0.90 -18.73
C SER A 126 13.24 0.76 -19.25
N GLY A 127 14.22 0.97 -18.37
CA GLY A 127 15.65 0.78 -18.70
C GLY A 127 16.07 -0.67 -18.96
N ASP A 128 15.19 -1.65 -18.71
CA ASP A 128 15.46 -3.08 -18.90
C ASP A 128 14.54 -3.66 -20.01
N GLU A 129 14.60 -3.09 -21.22
CA GLU A 129 13.67 -3.41 -22.32
C GLU A 129 13.56 -4.92 -22.66
N ASN A 130 14.62 -5.68 -22.41
CA ASN A 130 14.68 -7.12 -22.68
C ASN A 130 14.37 -8.00 -21.46
N ALA A 131 14.19 -7.41 -20.28
CA ALA A 131 13.78 -8.16 -19.10
C ALA A 131 12.30 -8.59 -19.23
N PRO A 132 11.94 -9.76 -18.68
CA PRO A 132 10.55 -10.15 -18.57
C PRO A 132 9.81 -9.19 -17.62
N PHE A 133 8.51 -9.04 -17.81
CA PHE A 133 7.66 -8.37 -16.83
C PHE A 133 7.53 -9.26 -15.59
N ALA A 134 7.73 -8.67 -14.41
CA ALA A 134 7.35 -9.28 -13.16
C ALA A 134 5.81 -9.34 -13.08
N PHE A 135 5.27 -10.44 -12.58
CA PHE A 135 3.83 -10.61 -12.39
C PHE A 135 3.52 -10.64 -10.90
N ILE A 136 2.71 -9.68 -10.42
CA ILE A 136 2.22 -9.64 -9.05
C ILE A 136 0.72 -9.95 -9.06
N ASP A 137 0.35 -10.99 -8.32
CA ASP A 137 -1.06 -11.31 -8.04
C ASP A 137 -1.60 -10.31 -7.02
N LEU A 138 -2.74 -9.67 -7.30
CA LEU A 138 -3.36 -8.70 -6.39
C LEU A 138 -4.34 -9.36 -5.41
N SER A 139 -4.44 -10.69 -5.38
CA SER A 139 -5.22 -11.39 -4.36
C SER A 139 -4.75 -11.02 -2.94
N GLY A 140 -5.67 -10.54 -2.11
CA GLY A 140 -5.39 -10.14 -0.72
C GLY A 140 -4.86 -8.70 -0.56
N SER A 141 -4.43 -8.05 -1.64
CA SER A 141 -3.91 -6.67 -1.64
C SER A 141 -4.80 -5.68 -0.91
N MET A 142 -6.10 -5.65 -1.23
CA MET A 142 -7.08 -4.75 -0.62
C MET A 142 -7.04 -4.81 0.90
N LYS A 143 -7.09 -6.03 1.45
CA LYS A 143 -7.13 -6.26 2.89
C LYS A 143 -5.81 -5.83 3.54
N THR A 144 -4.69 -6.31 3.02
CA THR A 144 -3.36 -6.01 3.58
C THR A 144 -3.04 -4.53 3.50
N ILE A 145 -3.34 -3.87 2.38
CA ILE A 145 -3.17 -2.42 2.21
C ILE A 145 -4.07 -1.65 3.16
N ALA A 146 -5.33 -2.06 3.32
CA ALA A 146 -6.27 -1.38 4.23
C ALA A 146 -5.81 -1.49 5.70
N GLU A 147 -5.32 -2.65 6.11
CA GLU A 147 -4.75 -2.85 7.44
C GLU A 147 -3.47 -2.03 7.63
N ALA A 148 -2.56 -2.04 6.66
CA ALA A 148 -1.32 -1.27 6.71
C ALA A 148 -1.55 0.24 6.78
N LEU A 149 -2.58 0.72 6.09
CA LEU A 149 -2.91 2.15 6.03
C LEU A 149 -3.92 2.59 7.09
N TYR A 150 -4.32 1.70 8.02
CA TYR A 150 -5.34 1.99 9.02
C TYR A 150 -5.04 3.26 9.82
N TRP A 151 -3.76 3.54 10.09
CA TRP A 151 -3.32 4.70 10.87
C TRP A 151 -2.99 5.95 10.03
N CYS A 152 -3.02 5.86 8.69
CA CYS A 152 -2.63 6.95 7.77
C CYS A 152 -3.82 7.72 7.21
N ALA A 153 -5.04 7.23 7.43
CA ALA A 153 -6.21 7.99 7.01
C ALA A 153 -6.19 9.36 7.70
N PRO A 154 -6.42 10.47 6.97
CA PRO A 154 -6.66 11.75 7.61
C PRO A 154 -7.79 11.54 8.60
N ARG A 155 -7.54 11.79 9.89
CA ARG A 155 -8.63 11.87 10.85
C ARG A 155 -9.41 13.10 10.44
N VAL A 156 -10.47 12.89 9.66
CA VAL A 156 -11.51 13.90 9.51
C VAL A 156 -11.90 14.20 10.96
N LEU A 157 -11.54 15.39 11.45
CA LEU A 157 -12.11 15.88 12.70
C LEU A 157 -13.61 15.67 12.54
N PRO A 158 -14.32 15.09 13.52
CA PRO A 158 -15.74 14.85 13.37
C PRO A 158 -16.41 16.20 13.09
N ALA A 159 -16.59 16.51 11.81
CA ALA A 159 -17.56 17.49 11.38
C ALA A 159 -18.87 16.86 11.86
N GLU A 160 -19.57 17.55 12.77
CA GLU A 160 -20.84 17.07 13.28
C GLU A 160 -21.68 16.61 12.09
N GLN A 161 -21.88 15.29 11.98
CA GLN A 161 -22.72 14.69 10.93
C GLN A 161 -24.18 15.14 11.05
N ASN A 162 -24.48 15.89 12.11
CA ASN A 162 -25.72 16.60 12.34
C ASN A 162 -25.42 18.10 12.48
N ALA A 163 -24.94 18.75 11.42
CA ALA A 163 -25.33 20.16 11.27
C ALA A 163 -26.85 20.12 11.21
N VAL A 164 -27.49 20.46 12.33
CA VAL A 164 -28.95 20.54 12.43
C VAL A 164 -29.38 21.40 11.25
N SER A 165 -29.99 20.77 10.24
CA SER A 165 -30.81 21.51 9.29
C SER A 165 -31.84 22.18 10.17
N ASP A 166 -31.62 23.45 10.44
CA ASP A 166 -32.57 24.32 11.12
C ASP A 166 -33.78 24.35 10.19
N VAL A 167 -34.68 23.39 10.38
CA VAL A 167 -36.05 23.47 9.87
C VAL A 167 -36.60 24.65 10.65
N THR A 168 -36.41 25.84 10.09
CA THR A 168 -37.11 27.05 10.49
C THR A 168 -38.58 26.67 10.37
N THR A 169 -39.14 26.25 11.50
CA THR A 169 -40.55 25.95 11.63
C THR A 169 -41.17 27.33 11.67
N ASP A 170 -41.53 27.85 10.50
CA ASP A 170 -42.33 29.05 10.40
C ASP A 170 -43.63 28.78 11.18
N PRO A 171 -43.86 29.44 12.33
CA PRO A 171 -45.03 29.18 13.16
C PRO A 171 -46.34 29.55 12.44
N SER A 172 -46.29 30.19 11.26
CA SER A 172 -47.46 30.53 10.46
C SER A 172 -48.09 29.36 9.68
N GLN A 173 -47.42 28.20 9.58
CA GLN A 173 -47.92 27.03 8.83
C GLN A 173 -48.71 26.02 9.68
N LEU A 174 -48.69 26.12 11.02
CA LEU A 174 -49.35 25.16 11.91
C LEU A 174 -50.87 25.37 12.05
N GLU A 175 -51.43 26.49 11.57
CA GLU A 175 -52.80 26.89 11.91
C GLU A 175 -53.84 26.77 10.78
N LYS A 176 -53.53 26.10 9.65
CA LYS A 176 -54.44 26.09 8.46
C LYS A 176 -55.06 24.76 8.02
N ASN A 177 -54.94 23.67 8.77
CA ASN A 177 -55.47 22.37 8.34
C ASN A 177 -56.62 21.81 9.18
N ASN A 178 -57.61 22.64 9.52
CA ASN A 178 -58.90 22.16 10.02
C ASN A 178 -60.05 22.63 9.11
N GLU A 179 -60.02 22.19 7.85
CA GLU A 179 -61.22 22.26 6.99
C GLU A 179 -62.01 20.95 7.13
N PRO A 180 -63.32 20.99 7.45
CA PRO A 180 -64.11 19.78 7.62
C PRO A 180 -64.37 19.11 6.27
N SER A 181 -64.22 17.78 6.23
CA SER A 181 -64.45 16.95 5.05
C SER A 181 -65.84 17.19 4.43
N PRO A 182 -65.97 17.31 3.09
CA PRO A 182 -67.25 17.43 2.43
C PRO A 182 -68.03 16.11 2.52
N SER A 183 -69.33 16.22 2.78
CA SER A 183 -70.26 15.10 2.87
C SER A 183 -70.54 14.47 1.50
N ARG A 184 -70.59 13.13 1.49
CA ARG A 184 -70.84 12.29 0.30
C ARG A 184 -72.31 12.42 -0.13
N PRO A 185 -72.63 12.73 -1.40
CA PRO A 185 -74.00 12.69 -1.89
C PRO A 185 -74.49 11.23 -2.04
N GLN A 186 -75.78 11.02 -1.76
CA GLN A 186 -76.50 9.76 -1.97
C GLN A 186 -76.80 9.51 -3.44
#